data_AF-A0A3C1BMM1-F1
#
_entry.id   AF-A0A3C1BMM1-F1
#
_cell.length_a   1.000
_cell.length_b   1.000
_cell.length_c   1.000
_cell.angle_alpha   90.00
_cell.angle_beta   90.00
_cell.angle_gamma   90.00
#
_symmetry.space_group_name_H-M   'P 1'
#
loop_
_entity.id
_entity.type
_entity.pdbx_description
1 polymer ?
#
loop_
_entity_poly.entity_id
_entity_poly.type
_entity_poly.pdbx_seq_one_letter_code
_entity_poly.pdbx_strand_id
1 'polypeptide(L)'
;VLPDPDDDFTLPMFIAMDQPKHDIQRKTVAPVVSPQNLQRMSSLIRERTCMVLDSLPINEEFDWVDTVSIELTTMMLATLFDFPFEERRKLTRWSDIATAGPETGIIESEEARRAELYECLEFFT
;
A
#
# COMPACT_ATOMS: atom_id res chain seq x y z
N VAL A 1 4.96 14.76 -10.95
CA VAL A 1 5.19 13.74 -12.01
C VAL A 1 6.51 13.11 -11.64
N LEU A 2 6.52 11.80 -11.38
CA LEU A 2 7.78 11.11 -11.08
C LEU A 2 8.70 11.26 -12.30
N PRO A 3 10.01 11.52 -12.11
CA PRO A 3 10.94 11.51 -13.23
C PRO A 3 10.88 10.14 -13.91
N ASP A 4 10.90 10.14 -15.25
CA ASP A 4 11.03 8.89 -15.98
C ASP A 4 12.34 8.22 -15.54
N PRO A 5 12.30 6.91 -15.24
CA PRO A 5 13.52 6.20 -14.91
C PRO A 5 14.53 6.35 -16.06
N ASP A 6 15.83 6.36 -15.73
CA ASP A 6 16.88 6.32 -16.74
C ASP A 6 16.61 5.17 -17.72
N ASP A 7 16.92 5.35 -19.01
CA ASP A 7 16.61 4.38 -20.09
C ASP A 7 17.14 2.96 -19.79
N ASP A 8 18.18 2.87 -18.95
CA ASP A 8 18.86 1.68 -18.47
C ASP A 8 18.30 1.08 -17.16
N PHE A 9 17.29 1.71 -16.53
CA PHE A 9 16.65 1.23 -15.30
C PHE A 9 15.11 1.18 -15.39
N THR A 10 14.57 0.34 -16.27
CA THR A 10 13.12 0.10 -16.32
C THR A 10 12.67 -0.90 -15.26
N LEU A 11 11.94 -0.43 -14.25
CA LEU A 11 11.26 -1.31 -13.27
C LEU A 11 10.20 -2.15 -14.00
N PRO A 12 10.20 -3.50 -13.88
CA PRO A 12 9.24 -4.35 -14.57
C PRO A 12 7.86 -4.31 -13.89
N MET A 13 7.18 -3.17 -13.98
CA MET A 13 5.82 -2.98 -13.49
C MET A 13 4.81 -3.46 -14.54
N PHE A 14 4.05 -4.52 -14.22
CA PHE A 14 3.12 -5.10 -15.20
C PHE A 14 2.06 -4.11 -15.70
N ILE A 15 1.71 -3.10 -14.90
CA ILE A 15 0.75 -2.04 -15.25
C ILE A 15 1.24 -1.22 -16.46
N ALA A 16 2.56 -1.08 -16.63
CA ALA A 16 3.18 -0.36 -17.75
C ALA A 16 3.56 -1.30 -18.91
N MET A 17 3.19 -2.58 -18.86
CA MET A 17 3.50 -3.55 -19.91
C MET A 17 2.35 -3.69 -20.91
N ASP A 18 2.70 -3.96 -22.16
CA ASP A 18 1.75 -4.40 -23.18
C ASP A 18 1.49 -5.91 -23.14
N GLN A 19 0.54 -6.34 -23.97
CA GLN A 19 0.33 -7.76 -24.27
C GLN A 19 1.56 -8.39 -24.92
N PRO A 20 1.88 -9.66 -24.62
CA PRO A 20 1.13 -10.62 -23.80
C PRO A 20 1.50 -10.62 -22.30
N LYS A 21 2.57 -9.90 -21.91
CA LYS A 21 3.12 -9.98 -20.54
C LYS A 21 2.13 -9.47 -19.49
N HIS A 22 1.48 -8.34 -19.77
CA HIS A 22 0.45 -7.79 -18.89
C HIS A 22 -0.70 -8.78 -18.64
N ASP A 23 -1.23 -9.49 -19.65
CA ASP A 23 -2.31 -10.46 -19.42
C ASP A 23 -1.88 -11.62 -18.52
N ILE A 24 -0.66 -12.13 -18.70
CA ILE A 24 -0.16 -13.25 -17.92
C ILE A 24 -0.08 -12.86 -16.42
N GLN A 25 0.48 -11.69 -16.12
CA GLN A 25 0.60 -11.20 -14.75
C GLN A 25 -0.78 -10.79 -14.18
N ARG A 26 -1.62 -10.11 -14.95
CA ARG A 26 -2.98 -9.74 -14.54
C ARG A 26 -3.84 -10.96 -14.23
N LYS A 27 -3.75 -12.05 -15.01
CA LYS A 27 -4.47 -13.31 -14.74
C LYS A 27 -4.09 -13.93 -13.40
N THR A 28 -2.87 -13.69 -12.91
CA THR A 28 -2.40 -14.23 -11.63
C THR A 28 -3.05 -13.50 -10.45
N VAL A 29 -3.23 -12.18 -10.53
CA VAL A 29 -3.74 -11.36 -9.43
C VAL A 29 -5.25 -11.09 -9.49
N ALA A 30 -5.86 -11.10 -10.69
CA ALA A 30 -7.27 -10.78 -10.89
C ALA A 30 -8.26 -11.63 -10.06
N PRO A 31 -8.03 -12.94 -9.81
CA PRO A 31 -8.95 -13.73 -8.98
C PRO A 31 -9.10 -13.18 -7.56
N VAL A 32 -8.06 -12.61 -6.95
CA VAL A 32 -8.08 -12.06 -5.59
C VAL A 32 -9.13 -10.96 -5.46
N VAL A 33 -9.24 -10.12 -6.49
CA VAL A 33 -10.20 -9.00 -6.56
C VAL A 33 -11.49 -9.34 -7.32
N SER A 34 -11.79 -10.62 -7.52
CA SER A 34 -13.03 -11.04 -8.16
C SER A 34 -14.28 -10.65 -7.34
N PRO A 35 -15.45 -10.43 -7.96
CA PRO A 35 -16.66 -10.03 -7.24
C PRO A 35 -17.03 -10.94 -6.07
N GLN A 36 -16.83 -12.25 -6.21
CA GLN A 36 -17.08 -13.24 -5.16
C GLN A 36 -16.12 -13.07 -3.99
N ASN A 37 -14.83 -12.81 -4.24
CA ASN A 37 -13.86 -12.56 -3.18
C ASN A 37 -14.12 -11.22 -2.49
N LEU A 38 -14.45 -10.17 -3.23
CA LEU A 38 -14.87 -8.88 -2.65
C LEU A 38 -16.10 -9.03 -1.76
N GLN A 39 -17.09 -9.85 -2.17
CA GLN A 39 -18.27 -10.11 -1.35
C GLN A 39 -17.92 -10.84 -0.05
N ARG A 40 -16.97 -11.79 -0.08
CA ARG A 40 -16.47 -12.47 1.14
C ARG A 40 -15.76 -11.50 2.09
N MET A 41 -15.08 -10.49 1.58
CA MET A 41 -14.40 -9.47 2.39
C MET A 41 -15.36 -8.40 2.95
N SER A 42 -16.60 -8.31 2.46
CA SER A 42 -17.55 -7.25 2.82
C SER A 42 -17.83 -7.16 4.33
N SER A 43 -18.00 -8.31 5.00
CA SER A 43 -18.22 -8.34 6.45
C SER A 43 -17.02 -7.80 7.22
N LEU A 44 -15.81 -8.22 6.84
CA LEU A 44 -14.55 -7.77 7.45
C LEU A 44 -14.32 -6.27 7.22
N ILE A 45 -14.54 -5.79 5.98
CA ILE A 45 -14.44 -4.36 5.65
C ILE A 45 -15.38 -3.56 6.55
N ARG A 46 -16.65 -3.99 6.66
CA ARG A 46 -17.65 -3.32 7.48
C ARG A 46 -17.27 -3.28 8.95
N GLU A 47 -16.85 -4.41 9.51
CA GLU A 47 -16.40 -4.53 10.90
C GLU A 47 -15.27 -3.54 11.19
N ARG A 48 -14.25 -3.50 10.34
CA ARG A 48 -13.11 -2.59 10.48
C ARG A 48 -13.48 -1.12 10.30
N THR A 49 -14.36 -0.82 9.34
CA THR A 49 -14.88 0.53 9.16
C THR A 49 -15.64 0.99 10.41
N CYS A 50 -16.51 0.17 10.98
CA CYS A 50 -17.19 0.48 12.23
C CYS A 50 -16.18 0.71 13.36
N MET A 51 -15.23 -0.21 13.55
CA MET A 51 -14.19 -0.08 14.58
C MET A 51 -13.43 1.26 14.49
N VAL A 52 -12.99 1.65 13.29
CA VAL A 52 -12.28 2.92 13.09
C VAL A 52 -13.19 4.10 13.41
N LEU A 53 -14.40 4.14 12.86
CA LEU A 53 -15.32 5.26 13.05
C LEU A 53 -15.81 5.39 14.50
N ASP A 54 -16.02 4.27 15.19
CA ASP A 54 -16.45 4.22 16.59
C ASP A 54 -15.32 4.67 17.55
N SER A 55 -14.06 4.63 17.10
CA SER A 55 -12.89 5.07 17.89
C SER A 55 -12.60 6.57 17.80
N LEU A 56 -13.29 7.29 16.91
CA LEU A 56 -12.99 8.70 16.64
C LEU A 56 -13.35 9.60 17.84
N PRO A 57 -12.53 10.63 18.14
CA PRO A 57 -12.82 11.52 19.24
C PRO A 57 -14.04 12.40 18.93
N ILE A 58 -14.85 12.69 19.95
CA ILE A 58 -16.06 13.50 19.82
C ILE A 58 -15.79 14.88 20.43
N ASN A 59 -16.09 15.94 19.66
CA ASN A 59 -15.84 17.34 20.02
C ASN A 59 -14.35 17.71 20.15
N GLU A 60 -13.45 16.94 19.55
CA GLU A 60 -12.03 17.25 19.45
C GLU A 60 -11.60 17.19 17.98
N GLU A 61 -10.61 18.02 17.62
CA GLU A 61 -10.00 17.97 16.28
C GLU A 61 -9.05 16.78 16.17
N PHE A 62 -9.05 16.12 15.01
CA PHE A 62 -8.14 15.03 14.71
C PHE A 62 -7.80 15.02 13.21
N ASP A 63 -6.72 14.33 12.86
CA ASP A 63 -6.33 14.14 11.46
C ASP A 63 -7.14 12.99 10.84
N TRP A 64 -8.09 13.35 9.98
CA TRP A 64 -8.91 12.37 9.23
C TRP A 64 -8.09 11.51 8.28
N VAL A 65 -7.07 12.09 7.63
CA VAL A 65 -6.27 11.37 6.64
C VAL A 65 -5.51 10.25 7.34
N ASP A 66 -4.83 10.57 8.45
CA ASP A 66 -4.10 9.57 9.21
C ASP A 66 -5.03 8.55 9.90
N THR A 67 -6.04 9.04 10.61
CA THR A 67 -6.87 8.19 11.50
C THR A 67 -7.84 7.31 10.72
N VAL A 68 -8.32 7.76 9.54
CA VAL A 68 -9.37 7.07 8.79
C VAL A 68 -8.87 6.59 7.43
N SER A 69 -8.41 7.49 6.57
CA SER A 69 -8.10 7.15 5.17
C SER A 69 -6.93 6.17 5.06
N ILE A 70 -5.81 6.48 5.73
CA ILE A 70 -4.64 5.62 5.75
C ILE A 70 -4.97 4.33 6.49
N GLU A 71 -5.58 4.42 7.67
CA GLU A 71 -5.87 3.24 8.50
C GLU A 71 -6.72 2.18 7.78
N LEU A 72 -7.85 2.59 7.18
CA LEU A 72 -8.73 1.68 6.47
C LEU A 72 -8.05 1.02 5.27
N THR A 73 -7.28 1.79 4.51
CA THR A 73 -6.52 1.25 3.36
C THR A 73 -5.45 0.26 3.82
N THR A 74 -4.73 0.62 4.88
CA THR A 74 -3.62 -0.18 5.42
C THR A 74 -4.12 -1.52 5.98
N MET A 75 -5.24 -1.53 6.71
CA MET A 75 -5.86 -2.77 7.18
C MET A 75 -6.24 -3.70 6.02
N MET A 76 -6.72 -3.15 4.90
CA MET A 76 -7.06 -3.94 3.72
C MET A 76 -5.84 -4.50 3.03
N LEU A 77 -4.78 -3.70 2.85
CA LEU A 77 -3.50 -4.18 2.32
C LEU A 77 -2.92 -5.30 3.18
N ALA A 78 -2.95 -5.15 4.51
CA ALA A 78 -2.47 -6.18 5.41
C ALA A 78 -3.23 -7.50 5.25
N THR A 79 -4.55 -7.46 5.03
CA THR A 79 -5.33 -8.67 4.74
C THR A 79 -5.03 -9.26 3.37
N LEU A 80 -4.83 -8.44 2.35
CA LEU A 80 -4.53 -8.92 1.00
C LEU A 80 -3.15 -9.59 0.91
N PHE A 81 -2.18 -9.10 1.69
CA PHE A 81 -0.81 -9.62 1.72
C PHE A 81 -0.56 -10.65 2.83
N ASP A 82 -1.56 -10.99 3.63
CA ASP A 82 -1.39 -11.80 4.86
C ASP A 82 -0.27 -11.24 5.76
N PHE A 83 -0.23 -9.92 5.88
CA PHE A 83 0.78 -9.17 6.62
C PHE A 83 0.43 -9.09 8.11
N PRO A 84 1.42 -9.14 9.03
CA PRO A 84 1.17 -8.97 10.46
C PRO A 84 0.38 -7.70 10.75
N PHE A 85 -0.83 -7.87 11.30
CA PHE A 85 -1.80 -6.79 11.39
C PHE A 85 -1.30 -5.62 12.26
N GLU A 86 -0.56 -5.89 13.32
CA GLU A 86 0.01 -4.85 14.19
C GLU A 86 1.08 -4.01 13.48
N GLU A 87 1.76 -4.58 12.49
CA GLU A 87 2.81 -3.91 11.72
C GLU A 87 2.29 -3.27 10.44
N ARG A 88 0.97 -3.35 10.17
CA ARG A 88 0.34 -2.95 8.90
C ARG A 88 0.80 -1.58 8.36
N ARG A 89 1.05 -0.60 9.24
CA ARG A 89 1.51 0.75 8.87
C ARG A 89 2.89 0.77 8.17
N LYS A 90 3.70 -0.28 8.32
CA LYS A 90 4.93 -0.48 7.52
C LYS A 90 4.64 -0.53 6.02
N LEU A 91 3.51 -1.12 5.60
CA LEU A 91 3.13 -1.18 4.19
C LEU A 91 2.96 0.22 3.58
N THR A 92 2.28 1.11 4.29
CA THR A 92 2.09 2.50 3.86
C THR A 92 3.41 3.26 3.91
N ARG A 93 4.21 3.09 4.97
CA ARG A 93 5.53 3.72 5.06
C ARG A 93 6.44 3.33 3.90
N TRP A 94 6.55 2.05 3.58
CA TRP A 94 7.35 1.59 2.46
C TRP A 94 6.79 2.06 1.11
N SER A 95 5.47 2.13 0.96
CA SER A 95 4.83 2.73 -0.22
C SER A 95 5.19 4.21 -0.38
N ASP A 96 5.14 4.98 0.71
CA ASP A 96 5.52 6.39 0.71
C ASP A 96 7.00 6.56 0.36
N ILE A 97 7.89 5.77 0.97
CA ILE A 97 9.33 5.81 0.66
C ILE A 97 9.61 5.45 -0.80
N ALA A 98 8.91 4.47 -1.35
CA ALA A 98 9.05 4.07 -2.75
C ALA A 98 8.58 5.14 -3.74
N THR A 99 7.64 6.01 -3.35
CA THR A 99 6.96 6.95 -4.27
C THR A 99 7.22 8.43 -3.99
N ALA A 100 7.78 8.76 -2.83
CA ALA A 100 8.06 10.13 -2.42
C ALA A 100 9.10 10.80 -3.32
N GLY A 101 8.82 12.02 -3.76
CA GLY A 101 9.81 12.92 -4.37
C GLY A 101 10.59 13.69 -3.30
N PRO A 102 11.76 14.30 -3.64
CA PRO A 102 12.53 15.14 -2.72
C PRO A 102 11.72 16.28 -2.09
N GLU A 103 10.70 16.78 -2.78
CA GLU A 103 9.81 17.86 -2.35
C GLU A 103 8.86 17.48 -1.20
N THR A 104 8.68 16.19 -0.94
CA THR A 104 7.70 15.71 0.04
C THR A 104 8.19 15.81 1.48
N GLY A 105 9.52 15.92 1.68
CA GLY A 105 10.13 15.91 3.01
C GLY A 105 10.02 14.58 3.77
N ILE A 106 9.52 13.51 3.13
CA ILE A 106 9.33 12.18 3.74
C ILE A 106 10.66 11.44 3.90
N ILE A 107 11.62 11.72 3.01
CA ILE A 107 12.92 11.05 2.93
C ILE A 107 14.00 12.05 3.37
N GLU A 108 14.82 11.66 4.35
CA GLU A 108 15.92 12.48 4.86
C GLU A 108 17.15 12.44 3.94
N SER A 109 17.40 11.29 3.30
CA SER A 109 18.52 11.05 2.37
C SER A 109 18.25 9.84 1.48
N GLU A 110 18.95 9.73 0.35
CA GLU A 110 18.88 8.53 -0.51
C GLU A 110 19.39 7.28 0.22
N GLU A 111 20.36 7.43 1.12
CA GLU A 111 20.83 6.35 1.99
C GLU A 111 19.70 5.85 2.92
N ALA A 112 18.94 6.75 3.54
CA ALA A 112 17.80 6.40 4.39
C ALA A 112 16.68 5.71 3.60
N ARG A 113 16.33 6.25 2.42
CA ARG A 113 15.38 5.60 1.49
C ARG A 113 15.79 4.17 1.18
N ARG A 114 17.05 3.98 0.79
CA ARG A 114 17.56 2.66 0.43
C ARG A 114 17.55 1.69 1.62
N ALA A 115 17.86 2.16 2.84
CA ALA A 115 17.79 1.34 4.03
C ALA A 115 16.37 0.84 4.32
N GLU A 116 15.36 1.71 4.25
CA GLU A 116 13.95 1.31 4.47
C GLU A 116 13.43 0.38 3.37
N LEU A 117 13.85 0.57 2.11
CA LEU A 117 13.51 -0.35 1.02
C LEU A 117 14.18 -1.73 1.18
N TYR A 118 15.39 -1.78 1.75
CA TYR A 118 16.03 -3.05 2.11
C TYR A 118 15.31 -3.74 3.27
N GLU A 119 14.85 -3.00 4.29
CA GLU A 119 14.01 -3.57 5.35
C GLU A 119 12.74 -4.21 4.78
N CYS A 120 12.07 -3.51 3.85
CA CYS A 120 10.91 -4.06 3.13
C CYS A 120 11.26 -5.36 2.41
N LEU A 121 12.38 -5.38 1.66
CA LEU A 121 12.84 -6.58 0.96
C LEU A 121 13.10 -7.74 1.93
N GLU A 122 13.81 -7.49 3.03
CA GLU A 122 14.11 -8.50 4.06
C GLU A 122 12.83 -9.06 4.71
N PHE A 123 11.78 -8.24 4.85
CA PHE A 123 10.52 -8.69 5.40
C PHE A 123 9.77 -9.68 4.48
N PHE A 124 9.88 -9.50 3.16
CA PHE A 124 9.16 -10.29 2.15
C PHE A 124 9.97 -11.45 1.54
N THR A 125 11.22 -11.68 1.98
CA THR A 125 12.11 -12.74 1.47
C THR A 125 12.45 -13.78 2.53
#